data_AF-A0A430EL79-F1
#
_entry.id   AF-A0A430EL79-F1
#
_cell.length_a   1.000
_cell.length_b   1.000
_cell.length_c   1.000
_cell.angle_alpha   90.00
_cell.angle_beta   90.00
_cell.angle_gamma   90.00
#
_symmetry.space_group_name_H-M   'P 1'
#
loop_
_entity.id
_entity.type
_entity.pdbx_description
1 polymer ?
#
loop_
_entity_poly.entity_id
_entity_poly.type
_entity_poly.pdbx_seq_one_letter_code
_entity_poly.pdbx_strand_id
1 'polypeptide(L)' 'MVDLSFAHPNRDLGTATLPTGLAVLMAMVTSRQAASFTARLQTRLSMPLPVAALLAPADGCFHRAAATALHQWGEG' A
#
# COMPACT_ATOMS: atom_id res chain seq x y z
N MET A 1 -24.45 3.19 1.64
CA MET A 1 -23.80 2.11 2.42
C MET A 1 -23.17 1.16 1.41
N VAL A 2 -21.84 1.02 1.41
CA VAL A 2 -21.11 0.20 0.42
C VAL A 2 -21.33 -1.28 0.73
N ASP A 3 -21.71 -2.06 -0.27
CA ASP A 3 -21.83 -3.52 -0.17
C ASP A 3 -20.42 -4.15 -0.18
N LEU A 4 -20.02 -4.68 0.98
CA LEU A 4 -18.72 -5.32 1.17
C LEU A 4 -18.77 -6.83 0.88
N SER A 5 -19.79 -7.30 0.15
CA SER A 5 -19.97 -8.72 -0.19
C SER A 5 -18.81 -9.30 -1.03
N PHE A 6 -17.99 -8.47 -1.68
CA PHE A 6 -16.74 -8.91 -2.33
C PHE A 6 -15.63 -9.32 -1.35
N ALA A 7 -15.71 -8.90 -0.08
CA ALA A 7 -14.70 -9.20 0.94
C ALA A 7 -14.95 -10.54 1.63
N HIS A 8 -16.02 -11.28 1.28
CA HIS A 8 -16.22 -12.63 1.77
C HIS A 8 -15.47 -13.62 0.85
N PRO A 9 -14.30 -14.15 1.26
CA PRO A 9 -13.69 -15.24 0.53
C PRO A 9 -14.62 -16.45 0.61
N ASN A 10 -15.24 -16.82 -0.51
CA ASN A 10 -15.99 -18.05 -0.65
C ASN A 10 -15.04 -19.23 -0.39
N ARG A 11 -15.06 -19.75 0.84
CA ARG A 11 -14.10 -20.75 1.34
C ARG A 11 -14.36 -22.16 0.79
N ASP A 12 -15.46 -22.33 0.05
CA ASP A 12 -15.90 -23.59 -0.58
C ASP A 12 -15.51 -23.73 -2.06
N LEU A 13 -14.48 -23.00 -2.50
CA LEU A 13 -13.84 -23.27 -3.78
C LEU A 13 -12.83 -24.40 -3.58
N GLY A 14 -13.26 -25.63 -3.85
CA GLY A 14 -12.35 -26.77 -4.03
C GLY A 14 -11.16 -26.30 -4.88
N THR A 15 -9.96 -26.47 -4.32
CA THR A 15 -8.68 -25.86 -4.73
C THR A 15 -8.64 -25.53 -6.22
N ALA A 16 -9.12 -24.34 -6.60
CA ALA A 16 -9.15 -23.92 -7.98
C ALA A 16 -7.70 -23.67 -8.38
N THR A 17 -7.08 -24.65 -9.03
CA THR A 17 -5.72 -24.53 -9.54
C THR A 17 -5.72 -23.43 -10.57
N LEU A 18 -5.05 -22.32 -10.24
CA LEU A 18 -4.95 -21.16 -11.10
C LEU A 18 -4.31 -21.60 -12.43
N PRO A 19 -4.99 -21.43 -13.58
CA PRO A 19 -4.38 -21.77 -14.86
C PRO A 19 -3.07 -20.99 -15.02
N THR A 20 -2.01 -21.65 -15.51
CA THR A 20 -0.65 -21.08 -15.54
C THR A 20 -0.59 -19.70 -16.18
N GLY A 21 -1.28 -19.50 -17.31
CA GLY A 21 -1.33 -18.19 -17.98
C GLY A 21 -1.94 -17.09 -17.12
N LEU A 22 -2.98 -17.41 -16.34
CA LEU A 22 -3.62 -16.48 -15.41
C LEU A 22 -2.71 -16.22 -14.20
N ALA A 23 -2.01 -17.24 -13.70
CA ALA A 23 -1.01 -17.07 -12.64
C ALA A 23 0.10 -16.09 -13.02
N VAL A 24 0.63 -16.23 -14.24
CA VAL A 24 1.64 -15.32 -14.78
C VAL A 24 1.08 -13.90 -14.91
N LEU A 25 -0.14 -13.74 -15.44
CA LEU A 25 -0.80 -12.44 -15.54
C LEU A 25 -0.97 -11.77 -14.17
N MET A 26 -1.47 -12.51 -13.18
CA MET A 26 -1.66 -12.01 -11.82
C MET A 26 -0.33 -11.61 -11.17
N ALA A 27 0.73 -12.40 -11.37
CA ALA A 27 2.07 -12.05 -10.88
C ALA A 27 2.58 -10.72 -11.49
N MET A 28 2.38 -10.50 -12.79
CA MET A 28 2.78 -9.25 -13.43
C MET A 28 1.96 -8.05 -12.94
N VAL A 29 0.64 -8.19 -12.83
CA VAL A 29 -0.24 -7.13 -12.34
C VAL A 29 0.11 -6.76 -10.91
N THR A 30 0.23 -7.75 -10.02
CA THR A 30 0.59 -7.51 -8.61
C THR A 30 1.98 -6.89 -8.47
N SER A 31 2.95 -7.30 -9.28
CA SER A 31 4.27 -6.66 -9.33
C SER A 31 4.18 -5.17 -9.70
N ARG A 32 3.40 -4.82 -10.74
CA ARG A 32 3.17 -3.41 -11.11
C ARG A 32 2.46 -2.63 -10.00
N GLN A 33 1.46 -3.24 -9.34
CA GLN A 33 0.75 -2.61 -8.24
C GLN A 33 1.67 -2.37 -7.03
N ALA A 34 2.52 -3.34 -6.70
CA ALA A 34 3.53 -3.22 -5.64
C ALA A 34 4.60 -2.16 -5.98
N ALA A 35 4.92 -1.97 -7.26
CA ALA A 35 5.86 -0.96 -7.73
C ALA A 35 5.25 0.44 -7.92
N SER A 36 3.94 0.61 -7.71
CA SER A 36 3.25 1.88 -7.88
C SER A 36 3.78 2.97 -6.95
N PHE A 37 3.60 4.24 -7.34
CA PHE A 37 4.03 5.38 -6.54
C PHE A 37 3.38 5.40 -5.14
N THR A 38 2.08 5.10 -5.07
CA THR A 38 1.33 5.03 -3.81
C THR A 38 1.81 3.88 -2.92
N ALA A 39 2.09 2.70 -3.47
CA ALA A 39 2.66 1.58 -2.71
C ALA A 39 4.06 1.91 -2.14
N ARG A 40 4.89 2.62 -2.91
CA ARG A 40 6.20 3.12 -2.45
C ARG A 40 6.05 4.12 -1.31
N LEU A 41 5.12 5.08 -1.42
CA LEU A 41 4.85 6.04 -0.35
C LEU A 41 4.34 5.32 0.91
N GLN A 42 3.38 4.40 0.77
CA GLN A 42 2.86 3.62 1.90
C GLN A 42 3.96 2.82 2.60
N THR A 43 4.88 2.24 1.84
CA THR A 43 6.04 1.51 2.39
C THR A 43 6.94 2.43 3.20
N ARG A 44 7.22 3.65 2.70
CA ARG A 44 8.02 4.65 3.43
C ARG A 44 7.33 5.13 4.70
N LEU A 45 6.01 5.30 4.69
CA LEU A 45 5.23 5.69 5.87
C LEU A 45 5.10 4.56 6.90
N SER A 46 5.11 3.31 6.45
CA SER A 46 5.00 2.12 7.33
C SER A 46 6.34 1.73 7.97
N MET A 47 7.46 2.30 7.51
CA MET A 47 8.76 2.07 8.14
C MET A 47 8.79 2.68 9.54
N PRO A 48 9.28 1.94 10.56
CA PRO A 48 9.33 2.44 11.92
C PRO A 48 10.22 3.67 12.00
N LEU A 49 9.66 4.76 12.52
CA LEU A 49 10.40 5.99 12.78
C LEU A 49 10.92 5.98 14.23
N PRO A 50 12.13 6.49 14.50
CA PRO A 50 12.62 6.62 15.88
C PRO A 50 11.62 7.38 16.75
N VAL A 51 11.26 6.82 17.92
CA VAL A 51 10.27 7.40 18.84
C VAL A 51 10.64 8.83 19.28
N ALA A 52 11.94 9.12 19.43
CA ALA A 52 12.43 10.45 19.74
C ALA A 52 12.06 11.50 18.66
N ALA A 53 11.96 11.09 17.39
CA ALA A 53 11.55 11.98 16.30
C ALA A 53 10.03 12.22 16.25
N LEU A 54 9.22 11.35 16.87
CA LEU A 54 7.76 11.49 16.97
C LEU A 54 7.36 12.47 18.10
N LEU A 55 8.16 12.54 19.16
CA LEU A 55 7.87 13.36 20.35
C LEU A 55 8.47 14.78 20.30
N ALA A 56 9.37 15.04 19.34
CA ALA A 56 9.98 16.36 19.13
C ALA A 56 10.04 16.71 17.63
N PRO A 57 8.87 16.94 16.98
CA PRO A 57 8.85 17.29 15.57
C PRO A 57 9.49 18.67 15.35
N ALA A 58 10.62 18.70 14.64
CA ALA A 58 11.43 19.90 14.42
C ALA A 58 10.65 21.11 13.86
N ASP A 59 9.58 20.85 13.09
CA ASP A 59 8.76 21.87 12.41
C ASP A 59 7.29 21.86 12.88
N GLY A 60 6.95 21.19 13.99
CA GLY A 60 5.56 21.01 14.44
C GLY A 60 4.71 20.05 13.60
N CYS A 61 5.27 19.47 12.53
CA CYS A 61 4.61 18.46 11.71
C CYS A 61 4.53 17.12 12.43
N PHE A 62 3.30 16.66 12.73
CA PHE A 62 3.01 15.37 13.36
C PHE A 62 3.65 14.17 12.62
N HIS A 63 3.86 14.28 11.31
CA HIS A 63 4.55 13.26 10.53
C HIS A 63 5.27 13.83 9.29
N ARG A 64 6.55 14.20 9.44
CA ARG A 64 7.39 14.81 8.38
C ARG A 64 7.40 14.01 7.08
N ALA A 65 7.41 12.68 7.16
CA ALA A 65 7.41 11.79 5.98
C ALA A 65 6.11 11.89 5.17
N ALA A 66 4.95 12.09 5.81
CA ALA A 66 3.69 12.31 5.11
C ALA A 66 3.64 13.71 4.49
N ALA A 67 4.11 14.73 5.21
CA ALA A 67 4.16 16.10 4.70
C ALA A 67 5.02 16.22 3.44
N THR A 68 6.21 15.60 3.43
CA THR A 68 7.08 15.59 2.23
C THR A 68 6.49 14.77 1.09
N ALA A 69 5.85 13.64 1.38
CA ALA A 69 5.18 12.82 0.38
C ALA A 69 4.03 13.57 -0.32
N LEU A 70 3.19 14.29 0.44
CA LEU A 70 2.09 15.09 -0.10
C LEU A 70 2.59 16.27 -0.93
N HIS A 71 3.65 16.95 -0.47
CA HIS A 71 4.26 18.04 -1.23
C HIS A 71 4.82 17.54 -2.58
N GLN A 72 5.53 16.42 -2.61
CA GLN A 72 6.05 15.82 -3.84
C GLN A 72 4.95 15.35 -4.80
N TRP A 73 3.77 14.98 -4.28
CA TRP A 73 2.64 14.58 -5.11
C TRP A 73 1.93 15.78 -5.76
N GLY A 74 1.87 16.93 -5.09
CA GLY A 74 1.25 18.14 -5.64
C GLY A 74 2.06 18.84 -6.74
N GLU A 75 3.36 18.54 -6.85
CA GLU A 75 4.29 19.11 -7.82
C GLU A 75 4.48 18.24 -9.09
N GLY A 76 3.71 17.14 -9.22
CA GLY A 76 3.85 16.14 -10.29
C GLY A 76 2.69 16.10 -11.27
#